data_AF-A0A2A3VHM5-F1
#
_entry.id   AF-A0A2A3VHM5-F1
#
_cell.length_a   1.000
_cell.length_b   1.000
_cell.length_c   1.000
_cell.angle_alpha   90.00
_cell.angle_beta   90.00
_cell.angle_gamma   90.00
#
_symmetry.space_group_name_H-M   'P 1'
#
loop_
_entity.id
_entity.type
_entity.pdbx_description
1 polymer ?
#
loop_
_entity_poly.entity_id
_entity_poly.type
_entity_poly.pdbx_seq_one_letter_code
_entity_poly.pdbx_strand_id
1 'polypeptide(L)'
;MEWQINPLLREEIAVTRRAPRTMPMRYAWRLNAGVWLLVWDGETVGAVYPGGRYWLRWRRREHAGTAASSAQARRFMARWLYARRDAAPLLDDDLPPKTLVPLETFLREYGTLER
;
A
#
# COMPACT_ATOMS: atom_id res chain seq x y z
N MET A 1 11.39 57.23 21.14
CA MET A 1 10.41 56.32 21.78
C MET A 1 10.60 54.97 21.12
N GLU A 2 11.23 54.05 21.84
CA GLU A 2 11.87 52.84 21.32
C GLU A 2 10.85 51.74 21.05
N TRP A 3 10.90 51.14 19.86
CA TRP A 3 10.23 49.88 19.58
C TRP A 3 11.07 48.77 20.21
N GLN A 4 10.71 48.39 21.43
CA GLN A 4 11.35 47.30 22.15
C GLN A 4 10.96 45.97 21.48
N ILE A 5 11.77 45.52 20.52
CA ILE A 5 11.66 44.18 19.95
C ILE A 5 12.13 43.21 21.03
N ASN A 6 11.17 42.52 21.66
CA ASN A 6 11.39 41.53 22.69
C ASN A 6 12.30 40.39 22.14
N PRO A 7 13.56 40.24 22.60
CA PRO A 7 14.54 39.35 21.98
C PRO A 7 14.43 37.88 22.40
N LEU A 8 13.34 37.49 23.08
CA LEU A 8 13.20 36.17 23.74
C LEU A 8 12.13 35.25 23.14
N LEU A 9 11.53 35.56 21.98
CA LEU A 9 10.32 34.85 21.53
C LEU A 9 10.30 34.46 20.04
N ARG A 10 11.43 34.00 19.50
CA ARG A 10 11.45 33.15 18.30
C ARG A 10 12.83 32.51 18.13
N GLU A 11 13.25 31.75 19.13
CA GLU A 11 14.05 30.58 18.80
C GLU A 11 13.12 29.67 17.98
N GLU A 12 13.24 29.78 16.65
CA GLU A 12 12.78 28.74 15.75
C GLU A 12 13.49 27.47 16.18
N ILE A 13 12.82 26.67 17.01
CA ILE A 13 13.19 25.27 17.21
C ILE A 13 13.07 24.67 15.80
N ALA A 14 14.18 24.61 15.09
CA ALA A 14 14.35 23.73 13.96
C ALA A 14 14.11 22.33 14.51
N VAL A 15 12.85 21.90 14.53
CA VAL A 15 12.47 20.54 14.83
C VAL A 15 13.09 19.75 13.70
N THR A 16 14.30 19.25 13.94
CA THR A 16 14.95 18.25 13.12
C THR A 16 13.99 17.07 13.09
N ARG A 17 13.10 17.05 12.09
CA ARG A 17 12.16 15.96 11.88
C ARG A 17 13.03 14.73 11.69
N ARG A 18 13.13 13.93 12.75
CA ARG A 18 13.81 12.65 12.74
C ARG A 18 13.30 11.91 11.51
N ALA A 19 14.21 11.55 10.60
CA ALA A 19 13.83 10.81 9.40
C ALA A 19 12.99 9.61 9.85
N PRO A 20 11.77 9.43 9.31
CA PRO A 20 10.94 8.30 9.70
C PRO A 20 11.78 7.04 9.51
N ARG A 21 11.89 6.21 10.56
CA ARG A 21 12.50 4.89 10.46
C ARG A 21 11.71 4.14 9.40
N THR A 22 12.21 4.13 8.18
CA THR A 22 11.69 3.29 7.11
C THR A 22 12.06 1.88 7.49
N MET A 23 11.15 1.19 8.20
CA MET A 23 11.07 -0.25 8.01
C MET A 23 11.05 -0.49 6.51
N PRO A 24 11.83 -1.45 5.98
CA PRO A 24 11.84 -1.74 4.56
C PRO A 24 10.42 -2.15 4.16
N MET A 25 9.66 -1.16 3.70
CA MET A 25 8.36 -1.38 3.10
C MET A 25 8.66 -2.22 1.87
N ARG A 26 8.11 -3.43 1.81
CA ARG A 26 8.14 -4.30 0.61
C ARG A 26 7.47 -3.65 -0.61
N TYR A 27 6.97 -2.44 -0.45
CA TYR A 27 6.34 -1.62 -1.46
C TYR A 27 7.36 -0.72 -2.15
N ALA A 28 7.43 -0.80 -3.46
CA ALA A 28 8.20 0.11 -4.30
C ALA A 28 7.28 0.89 -5.23
N TRP A 29 7.51 2.19 -5.34
CA TRP A 29 6.88 3.00 -6.39
C TRP A 29 7.76 2.97 -7.64
N ARG A 30 7.16 2.68 -8.78
CA ARG A 30 7.81 2.75 -10.10
C ARG A 30 7.04 3.69 -11.00
N LEU A 31 7.74 4.50 -11.79
CA LEU A 31 7.12 5.34 -12.81
C LEU A 31 7.20 4.63 -14.16
N ASN A 32 6.07 4.41 -14.82
CA ASN A 32 5.99 3.81 -16.15
C ASN A 32 4.99 4.58 -17.01
N ALA A 33 5.43 5.11 -18.16
CA ALA A 33 4.60 5.89 -19.09
C ALA A 33 3.73 6.99 -18.41
N GLY A 34 4.28 7.69 -17.42
CA GLY A 34 3.57 8.73 -16.67
C GLY A 34 2.62 8.23 -15.57
N VAL A 35 2.43 6.91 -15.45
CA VAL A 35 1.64 6.26 -14.40
C VAL A 35 2.58 5.80 -13.27
N TRP A 36 2.22 6.10 -12.03
CA TRP A 36 2.93 5.58 -10.87
C TRP A 36 2.35 4.24 -10.48
N LEU A 37 3.13 3.18 -10.63
CA LEU A 37 2.80 1.82 -10.21
C LEU A 37 3.30 1.57 -8.79
N LEU A 38 2.46 0.97 -7.97
CA LEU A 38 2.83 0.43 -6.68
C LEU A 38 3.08 -1.06 -6.81
N VAL A 39 4.30 -1.47 -6.52
CA VAL A 39 4.77 -2.86 -6.65
C VAL A 39 5.00 -3.46 -5.27
N TRP A 40 4.56 -4.69 -5.07
CA TRP A 40 4.85 -5.51 -3.90
C TRP A 40 5.34 -6.87 -4.37
N ASP A 41 6.54 -7.27 -3.92
CA ASP A 41 7.18 -8.54 -4.29
C ASP A 41 7.26 -8.80 -5.81
N GLY A 42 7.55 -7.75 -6.59
CA GLY A 42 7.61 -7.81 -8.05
C GLY A 42 6.25 -7.64 -8.75
N GLU A 43 5.15 -7.80 -8.03
CA GLU A 43 3.79 -7.72 -8.57
C GLU A 43 3.14 -6.34 -8.42
N THR A 44 2.36 -5.94 -9.43
CA THR A 44 1.67 -4.65 -9.39
C THR A 44 0.39 -4.73 -8.57
N VAL A 45 0.37 -4.02 -7.44
CA VAL A 45 -0.76 -4.01 -6.49
C VAL A 45 -1.51 -2.68 -6.49
N GLY A 46 -1.05 -1.67 -7.21
CA GLY A 46 -1.77 -0.41 -7.35
C GLY A 46 -1.24 0.47 -8.47
N ALA A 47 -2.03 1.47 -8.86
CA ALA A 47 -1.60 2.49 -9.80
C ALA A 47 -2.20 3.85 -9.48
N VAL A 48 -1.46 4.90 -9.87
CA VAL A 48 -1.90 6.30 -9.85
C VAL A 48 -1.65 6.91 -11.22
N TYR A 49 -2.71 7.35 -11.87
CA TYR A 49 -2.68 7.94 -13.21
C TYR A 49 -2.38 9.44 -13.16
N PRO A 50 -1.87 10.02 -14.27
CA PRO A 50 -1.94 11.45 -14.52
C PRO A 50 -3.39 11.92 -14.38
N GLY A 51 -3.65 12.91 -13.53
CA GLY A 51 -5.01 13.36 -13.20
C GLY A 51 -5.58 12.85 -11.87
N GLY A 52 -4.85 11.99 -11.14
CA GLY A 52 -5.17 11.66 -9.76
C GLY A 52 -6.17 10.52 -9.57
N ARG A 53 -6.65 9.88 -10.64
CA ARG A 53 -7.32 8.57 -10.55
C ARG A 53 -6.33 7.53 -10.02
N TYR A 54 -6.79 6.66 -9.13
CA TYR A 54 -5.97 5.60 -8.56
C TYR A 54 -6.77 4.33 -8.28
N TRP A 55 -6.06 3.21 -8.20
CA TRP A 55 -6.57 1.95 -7.66
C TRP A 55 -5.51 1.24 -6.81
N LEU A 56 -5.96 0.43 -5.87
CA LEU A 56 -5.14 -0.39 -5.01
C LEU A 56 -5.85 -1.74 -4.80
N ARG A 57 -5.19 -2.83 -5.15
CA ARG A 57 -5.64 -4.20 -4.88
C ARG A 57 -5.09 -4.68 -3.55
N TRP A 58 -5.98 -5.07 -2.65
CA TRP A 58 -5.61 -5.53 -1.32
C TRP A 58 -6.58 -6.58 -0.77
N ARG A 59 -6.05 -7.74 -0.35
CA ARG A 59 -6.84 -8.85 0.22
C ARG A 59 -8.15 -9.12 -0.54
N ARG A 60 -8.04 -9.29 -1.87
CA ARG A 60 -9.17 -9.53 -2.80
C ARG A 60 -10.15 -8.37 -2.97
N ARG A 61 -9.82 -7.17 -2.49
CA ARG A 61 -10.63 -5.97 -2.69
C ARG A 61 -9.85 -4.95 -3.48
N GLU A 62 -10.52 -4.39 -4.48
CA GLU A 62 -10.01 -3.21 -5.17
C GLU A 62 -10.55 -1.95 -4.48
N HIS A 63 -9.64 -1.06 -4.13
CA HIS A 63 -9.93 0.27 -3.63
C HIS A 63 -9.57 1.28 -4.71
N ALA A 64 -10.58 1.79 -5.40
CA ALA A 64 -10.42 2.79 -6.45
C ALA A 64 -10.96 4.15 -6.01
N GLY A 65 -10.42 5.22 -6.59
CA GLY A 65 -10.89 6.57 -6.34
C GLY A 65 -10.21 7.60 -7.23
N THR A 66 -10.55 8.86 -6.99
CA THR A 66 -9.97 10.01 -7.68
C THR A 66 -9.57 11.05 -6.64
N ALA A 67 -8.34 11.54 -6.73
CA ALA A 67 -7.84 12.67 -5.96
C ALA A 67 -7.65 13.88 -6.88
N ALA A 68 -7.45 15.08 -6.33
CA ALA A 68 -7.24 16.29 -7.13
C ALA A 68 -5.91 16.29 -7.90
N SER A 69 -4.96 15.42 -7.53
CA SER A 69 -3.69 15.27 -8.25
C SER A 69 -3.08 13.88 -8.03
N SER A 70 -2.14 13.49 -8.91
CA SER A 70 -1.35 12.26 -8.76
C SER A 70 -0.51 12.27 -7.48
N ALA A 71 -0.01 13.44 -7.04
CA ALA A 71 0.71 13.58 -5.79
C ALA A 71 -0.20 13.31 -4.57
N GLN A 72 -1.44 13.81 -4.60
CA GLN A 72 -2.41 13.58 -3.53
C GLN A 72 -2.84 12.11 -3.46
N ALA A 73 -3.13 11.49 -4.61
CA ALA A 73 -3.48 10.07 -4.69
C ALA A 73 -2.38 9.18 -4.10
N ARG A 74 -1.10 9.43 -4.45
CA ARG A 74 0.04 8.70 -3.85
C ARG A 74 0.11 8.88 -2.33
N ARG A 75 -0.14 10.08 -1.81
CA ARG A 75 -0.16 10.34 -0.36
C ARG A 75 -1.29 9.57 0.34
N PHE A 76 -2.48 9.50 -0.28
CA PHE A 76 -3.59 8.72 0.26
C PHE A 76 -3.25 7.23 0.31
N MET A 77 -2.73 6.67 -0.79
CA MET A 77 -2.29 5.27 -0.82
C MET A 77 -1.19 4.99 0.20
N ALA A 78 -0.17 5.85 0.30
CA ALA A 78 0.90 5.69 1.28
C ALA A 78 0.39 5.69 2.73
N ARG A 79 -0.53 6.60 3.07
CA ARG A 79 -1.16 6.64 4.40
C ARG A 79 -2.02 5.40 4.66
N TRP A 80 -2.76 4.93 3.66
CA TRP A 80 -3.59 3.75 3.76
C TRP A 80 -2.76 2.48 4.00
N LEU A 81 -1.63 2.35 3.31
CA LEU A 81 -0.67 1.25 3.47
C LEU A 81 0.02 1.31 4.83
N TYR A 82 0.44 2.51 5.27
CA TYR A 82 1.06 2.69 6.57
C TYR A 82 0.15 2.23 7.72
N ALA A 83 -1.15 2.55 7.63
CA ALA A 83 -2.15 2.08 8.59
C ALA A 83 -2.38 0.55 8.58
N ARG A 84 -1.90 -0.14 7.55
CA ARG A 84 -2.05 -1.60 7.34
C ARG A 84 -0.71 -2.30 7.13
N ARG A 85 0.37 -1.73 7.68
CA ARG A 85 1.75 -2.19 7.47
C ARG A 85 1.97 -3.66 7.87
N ASP A 86 1.18 -4.17 8.80
CA ASP A 86 1.29 -5.53 9.34
C ASP A 86 0.50 -6.55 8.50
N ALA A 87 -0.22 -6.09 7.46
CA ALA A 87 -0.92 -6.95 6.52
C ALA A 87 -0.21 -6.95 5.16
N ALA A 88 -0.07 -8.13 4.56
CA ALA A 88 0.32 -8.26 3.16
C ALA A 88 -0.92 -8.12 2.25
N PRO A 89 -0.77 -7.61 1.02
CA PRO A 89 -1.76 -7.86 -0.03
C PRO A 89 -1.86 -9.38 -0.25
N LEU A 90 -3.01 -9.85 -0.71
CA LEU A 90 -3.16 -11.23 -1.17
C LEU A 90 -3.13 -11.17 -2.69
N LEU A 91 -2.06 -11.69 -3.29
CA LEU A 91 -1.93 -11.80 -4.73
C LEU A 91 -2.72 -13.01 -5.23
N ASP A 92 -2.95 -13.07 -6.54
CA ASP A 92 -3.61 -14.23 -7.13
C ASP A 92 -2.72 -15.48 -7.04
N ASP A 93 -1.39 -15.32 -7.09
CA ASP A 93 -0.43 -16.43 -6.93
C ASP A 93 -0.35 -16.95 -5.50
N ASP A 94 -0.73 -16.14 -4.51
CA ASP A 94 -0.85 -16.58 -3.12
C ASP A 94 -2.13 -17.42 -2.90
N LEU A 95 -3.00 -17.51 -3.91
CA LEU A 95 -4.23 -18.28 -3.80
C LEU A 95 -3.97 -19.76 -4.01
N PRO A 96 -4.62 -20.63 -3.22
CA PRO A 96 -4.69 -22.04 -3.58
C PRO A 96 -5.28 -22.15 -5.00
N PRO A 97 -4.68 -22.95 -5.90
CA PRO A 97 -5.19 -23.11 -7.24
C PRO A 97 -6.67 -23.52 -7.23
N LYS A 98 -7.46 -22.95 -8.15
CA LYS A 98 -8.91 -23.21 -8.26
C LYS A 98 -9.24 -24.68 -8.53
N THR A 99 -8.24 -25.47 -8.93
CA THR A 99 -8.33 -26.92 -9.16
C THR A 99 -8.24 -27.75 -7.89
N LEU A 100 -7.92 -27.14 -6.73
CA LEU A 100 -7.96 -27.84 -5.46
C LEU A 100 -9.42 -28.11 -5.10
N VAL A 101 -9.79 -29.37 -5.30
CA VAL A 101 -11.06 -29.92 -4.82
C VAL A 101 -11.07 -29.81 -3.30
N PRO A 102 -12.18 -29.37 -2.66
CA PRO A 102 -12.26 -29.31 -1.20
C PRO A 102 -11.83 -30.64 -0.57
N LEU A 103 -11.08 -30.57 0.53
CA LEU A 103 -10.54 -31.77 1.19
C LEU A 103 -11.65 -32.79 1.51
N GLU A 104 -12.85 -32.34 1.88
CA GLU A 104 -14.01 -33.20 2.10
C GLU A 104 -14.45 -33.97 0.84
N THR A 105 -14.40 -33.34 -0.32
CA THR A 105 -14.73 -33.97 -1.60
C THR A 105 -13.62 -34.95 -2.01
N PHE A 106 -12.35 -34.57 -1.86
CA PHE A 106 -11.21 -35.45 -2.10
C PHE A 106 -11.25 -36.70 -1.20
N LEU A 107 -11.49 -36.53 0.10
CA LEU A 107 -11.60 -37.62 1.06
C LEU A 107 -12.84 -38.50 0.81
N ARG A 108 -13.94 -37.94 0.30
CA ARG A 108 -15.12 -38.72 -0.09
C ARG A 108 -14.85 -39.59 -1.33
N GLU A 109 -14.11 -39.06 -2.30
CA GLU A 109 -13.79 -39.75 -3.55
C GLU A 109 -12.72 -40.83 -3.37
N TYR A 110 -11.75 -40.62 -2.47
CA TYR A 110 -10.62 -41.53 -2.26
C TYR A 110 -10.64 -42.31 -0.94
N GLY A 111 -11.44 -41.91 0.06
CA GLY A 111 -11.61 -42.65 1.31
C GLY A 111 -12.39 -43.96 1.18
N THR A 112 -12.96 -44.23 0.00
CA THR A 112 -13.62 -45.49 -0.37
C THR A 112 -12.68 -46.51 -1.04
N LEU A 113 -11.40 -46.15 -1.26
CA LEU A 113 -10.39 -47.02 -1.88
C LEU A 113 -9.60 -47.89 -0.89
N GLU A 114 -9.87 -47.81 0.41
CA GLU A 114 -9.36 -48.79 1.38
C GLU A 114 -10.34 -49.97 1.48
N ARG A 115 -10.07 -51.00 0.68
CA ARG A 115 -10.64 -52.34 0.83
C ARG A 115 -9.53 -53.35 1.06
#